data_AF-A0A9W6ZAP5-F1
#
_entry.id   AF-A0A9W6ZAP5-F1
#
_cell.length_a   1.000
_cell.length_b   1.000
_cell.length_c   1.000
_cell.angle_alpha   90.00
_cell.angle_beta   90.00
_cell.angle_gamma   90.00
#
_symmetry.space_group_name_H-M   'P 1'
#
loop_
_entity.id
_entity.type
_entity.pdbx_description
1 polymer ?
#
loop_
_entity_poly.entity_id
_entity_poly.type
_entity_poly.pdbx_seq_one_letter_code
_entity_poly.pdbx_strand_id
1 'polypeptide(L)'
;MIRKMMLIAAMAVSVSAGDGADGNPHEWDRLRRCDHTDYDPPCGPCEGIGGIPTGDKNEEITLTSCEVVSNATATSDPVRPVWGESWSVQPYFEVLIGKKTDPFCFSVIPSNDSVGELCYRPDFGEQYYDVGGDSGALRFDLNSKTVVGNITSKIIHKDTNFWIVNKFPWYAAGVKQCICSKVREGGASGKEFMYPVNPDWTKQMFYIGRENIGIEYTGREMELEHFAFGPHHLWSHPETGEIIRMWQPFNGLQVFPEGSYVAGEQDQSLFEDPPPECKKGGSLFRIKCDDDGYNNEDEDSAMSILESDMARAVEPVPRDEYKGEDFAEMSAVLNGWLEEGEAQTRACDEWSTEELQQLQAMLYLARESKFDDVYQGVDDNRRMRKEWDAIEKDWAGLTALMSPLDSSHVAHRVRRDGHCHEAVMWYVHHLTQDVKKVMATAGVVIPLLSMERHEKPGPGDHEAHHEAHKVYGEQVTCSSCHAKY
;
A
#
# COMPACT_ATOMS: atom_id res chain seq x y z
N MET A 1 -26.75 65.36 20.81
CA MET A 1 -27.50 64.35 21.60
C MET A 1 -27.47 63.04 20.83
N ILE A 2 -27.17 61.94 21.53
CA ILE A 2 -27.28 60.52 21.14
C ILE A 2 -26.09 59.87 20.39
N ARG A 3 -25.22 59.26 21.21
CA ARG A 3 -24.53 57.94 21.16
C ARG A 3 -24.60 57.06 19.90
N LYS A 4 -23.45 56.45 19.55
CA LYS A 4 -23.12 54.99 19.44
C LYS A 4 -21.85 54.83 18.60
N MET A 5 -20.95 53.85 18.74
CA MET A 5 -20.58 52.84 19.73
C MET A 5 -19.25 52.25 19.18
N MET A 6 -18.27 51.97 20.05
CA MET A 6 -17.01 51.32 19.69
C MET A 6 -17.26 49.92 19.10
N LEU A 7 -16.49 49.54 18.07
CA LEU A 7 -16.06 48.16 17.87
C LEU A 7 -14.54 48.16 17.75
N ILE A 8 -13.89 47.60 18.76
CA ILE A 8 -12.48 47.22 18.73
C ILE A 8 -12.44 45.87 18.03
N ALA A 9 -11.96 45.84 16.79
CA ALA A 9 -11.61 44.59 16.13
C ALA A 9 -10.28 44.11 16.74
N ALA A 10 -10.35 43.05 17.55
CA ALA A 10 -9.18 42.28 17.92
C ALA A 10 -8.62 41.66 16.63
N MET A 11 -7.43 42.09 16.22
CA MET A 11 -6.62 41.32 15.28
C MET A 11 -6.22 40.03 15.99
N ALA A 12 -6.89 38.93 15.67
CA ALA A 12 -6.37 37.61 15.94
C ALA A 12 -5.10 37.46 15.10
N VAL A 13 -3.94 37.57 15.75
CA VAL A 13 -2.67 37.10 15.19
C VAL A 13 -2.82 35.60 15.07
N SER A 14 -3.01 35.10 13.85
CA SER A 14 -2.83 33.70 13.52
C SER A 14 -1.36 33.37 13.78
N VAL A 15 -1.08 32.79 14.94
CA VAL A 15 0.21 32.16 15.21
C VAL A 15 0.27 30.95 14.31
N SER A 16 1.02 31.03 13.21
CA SER A 16 1.45 29.85 12.47
C SER A 16 2.35 29.06 13.41
N ALA A 17 1.80 28.02 14.03
CA ALA A 17 2.59 27.01 14.72
C ALA A 17 3.60 26.44 13.71
N GLY A 18 4.84 26.21 14.14
CA GLY A 18 5.91 25.72 13.27
C GLY A 18 5.46 24.51 12.46
N ASP A 19 5.45 24.66 11.14
CA ASP A 19 5.21 23.57 10.22
C ASP A 19 6.40 22.60 10.35
N GLY A 20 6.17 21.30 10.50
CA GLY A 20 7.24 20.32 10.66
C GLY A 20 8.21 20.25 9.48
N ALA A 21 9.19 19.34 9.50
CA ALA A 21 10.27 19.32 8.49
C ALA A 21 9.81 19.29 7.01
N ASP A 22 8.61 18.75 6.75
CA ASP A 22 7.95 18.69 5.44
C ASP A 22 6.79 19.68 5.27
N GLY A 23 6.57 20.58 6.24
CA GLY A 23 5.54 21.62 6.17
C GLY A 23 4.18 21.23 6.76
N ASN A 24 4.02 20.08 7.41
CA ASN A 24 2.71 19.58 7.88
C ASN A 24 1.60 19.66 6.80
N PRO A 25 1.79 19.00 5.64
CA PRO A 25 0.92 19.15 4.47
C PRO A 25 -0.54 18.74 4.71
N HIS A 26 -0.82 17.99 5.77
CA HIS A 26 -2.16 17.56 6.17
C HIS A 26 -2.82 18.42 7.26
N GLU A 27 -2.14 19.47 7.73
CA GLU A 27 -2.62 20.33 8.82
C GLU A 27 -2.99 19.53 10.09
N TRP A 28 -2.19 18.50 10.40
CA TRP A 28 -2.43 17.70 11.59
C TRP A 28 -2.29 18.52 12.87
N ASP A 29 -3.19 18.29 13.81
CA ASP A 29 -3.14 18.95 15.11
C ASP A 29 -1.94 18.46 15.94
N ARG A 30 -1.68 19.17 17.04
CA ARG A 30 -0.55 18.87 17.94
C ARG A 30 -0.70 17.57 18.71
N LEU A 31 -1.89 16.98 18.80
CA LEU A 31 -2.09 15.68 19.44
C LEU A 31 -1.64 14.56 18.50
N ARG A 32 -1.96 14.68 17.21
CA ARG A 32 -1.52 13.75 16.18
C ARG A 32 -0.04 13.93 15.83
N ARG A 33 0.44 15.17 15.69
CA ARG A 33 1.81 15.49 15.24
C ARG A 33 2.42 16.62 16.04
N CYS A 34 3.59 16.37 16.62
CA CYS A 34 4.43 17.42 17.17
C CYS A 34 5.90 17.10 16.90
N ASP A 35 6.59 17.88 16.08
CA ASP A 35 7.99 17.61 15.78
C ASP A 35 8.88 18.36 16.78
N HIS A 36 9.52 17.63 17.71
CA HIS A 36 10.18 18.24 18.87
C HIS A 36 11.24 19.30 18.51
N THR A 37 11.96 19.11 17.41
CA THR A 37 13.06 20.00 16.98
C THR A 37 12.60 21.17 16.12
N ASP A 38 11.43 21.06 15.47
CA ASP A 38 10.98 22.01 14.43
C ASP A 38 9.75 22.82 14.86
N TYR A 39 9.15 22.49 16.02
CA TYR A 39 7.97 23.18 16.55
C TYR A 39 8.37 24.25 17.59
N ASP A 40 7.77 25.44 17.48
CA ASP A 40 7.78 26.47 18.53
C ASP A 40 6.34 26.75 19.00
N PRO A 41 6.00 26.49 20.28
CA PRO A 41 6.88 25.92 21.30
C PRO A 41 7.20 24.44 21.03
N PRO A 42 8.34 23.94 21.57
CA PRO A 42 8.68 22.51 21.53
C PRO A 42 7.57 21.65 22.13
N CYS A 43 7.56 20.37 21.77
CA CYS A 43 6.56 19.43 22.26
C CYS A 43 6.58 19.33 23.79
N GLY A 44 5.40 19.45 24.39
CA GLY A 44 5.14 19.17 25.79
C GLY A 44 4.51 17.79 26.00
N PRO A 45 4.28 17.41 27.27
CA PRO A 45 3.55 16.20 27.58
C PRO A 45 2.14 16.19 26.99
N CYS A 46 1.68 15.01 26.57
CA CYS A 46 0.45 14.76 25.85
C CYS A 46 0.33 15.46 24.48
N GLU A 47 1.44 15.84 23.85
CA GLU A 47 1.52 16.25 22.45
C GLU A 47 2.25 15.21 21.60
N GLY A 48 1.87 15.08 20.33
CA GLY A 48 2.39 14.02 19.45
C GLY A 48 2.06 12.62 19.95
N ILE A 49 0.99 12.46 20.72
CA ILE A 49 0.58 11.17 21.28
C ILE A 49 0.06 10.23 20.21
N GLY A 50 -0.53 10.71 19.12
CA GLY A 50 -1.05 9.83 18.07
C GLY A 50 -2.19 8.91 18.53
N GLY A 51 -2.29 7.74 17.91
CA GLY A 51 -3.41 6.80 18.09
C GLY A 51 -3.44 5.74 17.00
N ILE A 52 -4.62 5.16 16.74
CA ILE A 52 -4.85 4.26 15.59
C ILE A 52 -5.36 5.10 14.40
N PRO A 53 -4.50 5.50 13.45
CA PRO A 53 -4.93 6.28 12.29
C PRO A 53 -5.63 5.41 11.24
N THR A 54 -6.57 6.02 10.54
CA THR A 54 -7.31 5.42 9.42
C THR A 54 -7.36 6.32 8.17
N GLY A 55 -6.77 7.51 8.24
CA GLY A 55 -6.80 8.49 7.15
C GLY A 55 -6.00 9.75 7.43
N ASP A 56 -6.04 10.67 6.48
CA ASP A 56 -5.20 11.88 6.43
C ASP A 56 -5.77 13.05 7.23
N LYS A 57 -7.02 12.99 7.70
CA LYS A 57 -7.63 14.09 8.47
C LYS A 57 -7.48 13.90 9.98
N ASN A 58 -7.61 14.99 10.74
CA ASN A 58 -7.55 14.96 12.22
C ASN A 58 -8.65 14.10 12.86
N GLU A 59 -9.80 13.93 12.21
CA GLU A 59 -10.88 13.07 12.68
C GLU A 59 -10.71 11.61 12.27
N GLU A 60 -9.80 11.31 11.34
CA GLU A 60 -9.53 9.97 10.80
C GLU A 60 -8.42 9.27 11.61
N ILE A 61 -8.46 9.44 12.93
CA ILE A 61 -7.59 8.78 13.90
C ILE A 61 -8.36 8.58 15.21
N THR A 62 -8.27 7.37 15.77
CA THR A 62 -8.69 7.14 17.16
C THR A 62 -7.51 7.48 18.06
N LEU A 63 -7.48 8.70 18.56
CA LEU A 63 -6.44 9.18 19.49
C LEU A 63 -6.40 8.32 20.76
N THR A 64 -5.20 8.10 21.29
CA THR A 64 -5.02 7.46 22.59
C THR A 64 -5.34 8.41 23.74
N SER A 65 -5.65 7.87 24.92
CA SER A 65 -5.79 8.67 26.14
C SER A 65 -4.42 9.11 26.64
N CYS A 66 -4.35 10.30 27.25
CA CYS A 66 -3.13 10.80 27.88
C CYS A 66 -3.45 11.72 29.06
N GLU A 67 -2.80 11.50 30.19
CA GLU A 67 -2.78 12.37 31.37
C GLU A 67 -1.35 12.66 31.78
N VAL A 68 -1.03 13.94 31.98
CA VAL A 68 0.31 14.37 32.40
C VAL A 68 0.52 14.03 33.88
N VAL A 69 1.53 13.20 34.17
CA VAL A 69 1.96 12.89 35.54
C VAL A 69 3.04 13.89 35.98
N SER A 70 4.03 14.15 35.13
CA SER A 70 5.06 15.15 35.39
C SER A 70 5.69 15.68 34.09
N ASN A 71 6.24 16.90 34.16
CA ASN A 71 6.97 17.50 33.03
C ASN A 71 8.47 17.17 33.10
N ALA A 72 9.20 17.37 32.00
CA ALA A 72 10.65 17.16 31.93
C ALA A 72 11.47 17.76 33.09
N THR A 73 11.05 18.90 33.64
CA THR A 73 11.77 19.58 34.73
C THR A 73 11.65 18.88 36.09
N ALA A 74 10.69 17.96 36.25
CA ALA A 74 10.44 17.25 37.52
C ALA A 74 11.39 16.06 37.74
N THR A 75 11.95 15.50 36.66
CA THR A 75 12.83 14.33 36.70
C THR A 75 14.23 14.74 36.25
N SER A 76 15.22 14.61 37.13
CA SER A 76 16.59 15.04 36.83
C SER A 76 17.41 14.01 36.05
N ASP A 77 17.05 12.73 36.11
CA ASP A 77 17.74 11.63 35.44
C ASP A 77 16.73 10.51 35.09
N PRO A 78 15.92 10.69 34.03
CA PRO A 78 14.95 9.67 33.62
C PRO A 78 15.68 8.45 33.05
N VAL A 79 15.17 7.25 33.34
CA VAL A 79 15.67 6.02 32.73
C VAL A 79 15.42 6.08 31.23
N ARG A 80 16.49 6.00 30.43
CA ARG A 80 16.40 6.13 28.98
C ARG A 80 15.82 4.88 28.33
N PRO A 81 15.18 5.02 27.15
CA PRO A 81 14.69 3.89 26.39
C PRO A 81 15.83 2.99 25.92
N VAL A 82 15.62 1.68 26.02
CA VAL A 82 16.58 0.65 25.62
C VAL A 82 16.03 -0.08 24.40
N TRP A 83 16.69 0.07 23.24
CA TRP A 83 16.39 -0.73 22.06
C TRP A 83 16.99 -2.14 22.16
N GLY A 84 18.25 -2.24 22.62
CA GLY A 84 18.98 -3.50 22.74
C GLY A 84 19.66 -3.94 21.43
N GLU A 85 20.63 -4.86 21.55
CA GLU A 85 21.40 -5.36 20.39
C GLU A 85 20.77 -6.59 19.74
N SER A 86 19.96 -7.35 20.48
CA SER A 86 19.28 -8.54 19.96
C SER A 86 18.07 -8.89 20.79
N TRP A 87 16.92 -9.08 20.15
CA TRP A 87 15.64 -9.32 20.80
C TRP A 87 14.55 -9.81 19.82
N SER A 88 13.46 -10.31 20.39
CA SER A 88 12.20 -10.55 19.68
C SER A 88 11.00 -10.03 20.46
N VAL A 89 9.92 -9.76 19.74
CA VAL A 89 8.66 -9.25 20.28
C VAL A 89 7.52 -10.09 19.71
N GLN A 90 6.73 -10.69 20.60
CA GLN A 90 5.52 -11.42 20.25
C GLN A 90 4.49 -11.37 21.40
N PRO A 91 3.26 -10.87 21.17
CA PRO A 91 2.76 -10.29 19.92
C PRO A 91 3.30 -8.87 19.68
N TYR A 92 3.39 -8.46 18.42
CA TYR A 92 3.72 -7.13 17.94
C TYR A 92 2.52 -6.55 17.18
N PHE A 93 2.24 -5.26 17.34
CA PHE A 93 1.19 -4.56 16.59
C PHE A 93 1.75 -3.29 15.96
N GLU A 94 1.30 -2.98 14.75
CA GLU A 94 1.63 -1.71 14.11
C GLU A 94 0.49 -1.18 13.23
N VAL A 95 0.57 0.12 12.96
CA VAL A 95 -0.07 0.71 11.80
C VAL A 95 1.04 1.27 10.93
N LEU A 96 1.35 0.61 9.82
CA LEU A 96 2.33 1.09 8.87
C LEU A 96 1.72 2.21 8.05
N ILE A 97 2.42 3.35 8.00
CA ILE A 97 2.01 4.53 7.25
C ILE A 97 3.07 4.82 6.19
N GLY A 98 2.61 5.20 5.01
CA GLY A 98 3.50 5.58 3.93
C GLY A 98 2.71 6.13 2.76
N LYS A 99 3.42 6.65 1.76
CA LYS A 99 2.81 7.24 0.59
C LYS A 99 1.94 6.20 -0.14
N LYS A 100 0.72 6.59 -0.49
CA LYS A 100 -0.17 5.77 -1.31
C LYS A 100 0.35 5.75 -2.74
N THR A 101 1.04 4.68 -3.11
CA THR A 101 1.52 4.44 -4.48
C THR A 101 0.66 3.42 -5.23
N ASP A 102 -0.10 2.63 -4.49
CA ASP A 102 -1.09 1.68 -5.00
C ASP A 102 -2.41 1.90 -4.24
N PRO A 103 -3.56 1.63 -4.86
CA PRO A 103 -4.89 1.92 -4.29
C PRO A 103 -5.22 1.15 -3.01
N PHE A 104 -4.43 0.15 -2.65
CA PHE A 104 -4.76 -0.84 -1.65
C PHE A 104 -3.76 -0.93 -0.51
N CYS A 105 -2.70 -0.13 -0.58
CA CYS A 105 -1.67 -0.07 0.43
C CYS A 105 -0.91 -1.40 0.60
N PHE A 106 -0.60 -2.10 -0.50
CA PHE A 106 0.31 -3.26 -0.43
C PHE A 106 1.76 -2.87 -0.36
N SER A 107 2.15 -1.84 -1.12
CA SER A 107 3.54 -1.39 -1.28
C SER A 107 3.86 -0.23 -0.34
N VAL A 108 3.28 -0.23 0.87
CA VAL A 108 3.52 0.81 1.86
C VAL A 108 4.95 0.68 2.37
N ILE A 109 5.75 1.68 2.06
CA ILE A 109 7.09 1.85 2.60
C ILE A 109 7.10 3.21 3.33
N PRO A 110 7.53 3.25 4.60
CA PRO A 110 7.71 4.50 5.34
C PRO A 110 8.56 5.51 4.58
N SER A 111 8.20 6.79 4.67
CA SER A 111 8.87 7.90 3.97
C SER A 111 9.44 8.90 4.98
N ASN A 112 10.31 9.81 4.54
CA ASN A 112 10.75 10.92 5.37
C ASN A 112 9.82 12.14 5.31
N ASP A 113 8.79 12.11 4.45
CA ASP A 113 7.76 13.14 4.35
C ASP A 113 6.34 12.53 4.31
N SER A 114 5.37 13.39 4.56
CA SER A 114 3.93 13.11 4.51
C SER A 114 3.26 13.76 3.31
N VAL A 115 3.99 13.99 2.20
CA VAL A 115 3.42 14.69 1.05
C VAL A 115 2.59 13.76 0.17
N GLY A 116 1.30 14.05 0.07
CA GLY A 116 0.34 13.34 -0.80
C GLY A 116 -0.64 12.50 0.01
N GLU A 117 -1.46 11.68 -0.66
CA GLU A 117 -2.34 10.74 0.04
C GLU A 117 -1.52 9.63 0.71
N LEU A 118 -1.86 9.28 1.95
CA LEU A 118 -1.18 8.22 2.68
C LEU A 118 -2.01 6.95 2.79
N CYS A 119 -1.29 5.85 2.97
CA CYS A 119 -1.80 4.54 3.27
C CYS A 119 -1.67 4.25 4.76
N TYR A 120 -2.67 3.59 5.33
CA TYR A 120 -2.72 3.22 6.75
C TYR A 120 -3.00 1.73 6.87
N ARG A 121 -1.96 0.94 7.11
CA ARG A 121 -2.07 -0.53 7.10
C ARG A 121 -1.90 -1.09 8.52
N PRO A 122 -2.99 -1.55 9.16
CA PRO A 122 -2.89 -2.22 10.45
C PRO A 122 -2.33 -3.62 10.26
N ASP A 123 -1.20 -3.90 10.91
CA ASP A 123 -0.49 -5.16 10.88
C ASP A 123 -0.33 -5.73 12.30
N PHE A 124 -0.33 -7.05 12.42
CA PHE A 124 -0.06 -7.74 13.68
C PHE A 124 0.81 -8.98 13.45
N GLY A 125 1.70 -9.30 14.40
CA GLY A 125 2.52 -10.48 14.27
C GLY A 125 3.73 -10.47 15.19
N GLU A 126 4.91 -10.62 14.60
CA GLU A 126 6.19 -10.83 15.30
C GLU A 126 7.26 -9.92 14.70
N GLN A 127 8.17 -9.46 15.57
CA GLN A 127 9.35 -8.70 15.18
C GLN A 127 10.60 -9.33 15.79
N TYR A 128 11.67 -9.39 15.01
CA TYR A 128 12.97 -9.93 15.41
C TYR A 128 14.05 -8.94 15.01
N TYR A 129 15.01 -8.72 15.89
CA TYR A 129 16.12 -7.82 15.66
C TYR A 129 17.40 -8.44 16.20
N ASP A 130 18.47 -8.40 15.44
CA ASP A 130 19.77 -8.90 15.85
C ASP A 130 20.89 -8.12 15.15
N VAL A 131 21.76 -7.46 15.92
CA VAL A 131 22.94 -6.75 15.39
C VAL A 131 24.05 -7.72 14.96
N GLY A 132 23.96 -9.00 15.34
CA GLY A 132 24.95 -10.05 15.12
C GLY A 132 25.61 -10.02 13.75
N GLY A 133 26.92 -9.78 13.73
CA GLY A 133 27.72 -9.55 12.52
C GLY A 133 28.21 -8.09 12.41
N ASP A 134 28.52 -7.65 11.17
CA ASP A 134 29.07 -6.30 10.91
C ASP A 134 27.97 -5.24 10.64
N SER A 135 26.70 -5.64 10.46
CA SER A 135 25.70 -4.77 9.82
C SER A 135 24.24 -4.97 10.23
N GLY A 136 23.94 -5.93 11.12
CA GLY A 136 22.62 -6.15 11.72
C GLY A 136 21.51 -6.66 10.79
N ALA A 137 20.42 -7.14 11.39
CA ALA A 137 19.25 -7.68 10.72
C ALA A 137 17.97 -7.35 11.50
N LEU A 138 16.90 -7.04 10.77
CA LEU A 138 15.56 -6.82 11.29
C LEU A 138 14.58 -7.63 10.45
N ARG A 139 13.66 -8.34 11.11
CA ARG A 139 12.62 -9.13 10.45
C ARG A 139 11.26 -8.85 11.09
N PHE A 140 10.24 -8.79 10.23
CA PHE A 140 8.85 -8.78 10.61
C PHE A 140 8.13 -9.96 9.97
N ASP A 141 7.33 -10.67 10.75
CA ASP A 141 6.37 -11.66 10.25
C ASP A 141 4.96 -11.17 10.62
N LEU A 142 4.26 -10.63 9.62
CA LEU A 142 3.05 -9.84 9.81
C LEU A 142 1.84 -10.49 9.14
N ASN A 143 0.69 -10.30 9.76
CA ASN A 143 -0.61 -10.52 9.16
C ASN A 143 -1.21 -9.15 8.88
N SER A 144 -1.43 -8.86 7.60
CA SER A 144 -1.93 -7.58 7.13
C SER A 144 -3.37 -7.72 6.69
N LYS A 145 -4.24 -6.87 7.24
CA LYS A 145 -5.61 -6.74 6.75
C LYS A 145 -5.61 -5.78 5.56
N THR A 146 -5.98 -6.29 4.39
CA THR A 146 -6.07 -5.47 3.18
C THR A 146 -7.47 -5.54 2.62
N VAL A 147 -7.80 -4.59 1.75
CA VAL A 147 -9.11 -4.47 1.11
C VAL A 147 -9.46 -5.66 0.21
N VAL A 148 -8.48 -6.40 -0.33
CA VAL A 148 -8.73 -7.61 -1.14
C VAL A 148 -8.66 -8.90 -0.31
N GLY A 149 -8.52 -8.78 1.01
CA GLY A 149 -8.43 -9.91 1.95
C GLY A 149 -7.16 -9.88 2.81
N ASN A 150 -7.09 -10.79 3.78
CA ASN A 150 -5.92 -10.90 4.65
C ASN A 150 -4.74 -11.50 3.88
N ILE A 151 -3.55 -10.91 4.04
CA ILE A 151 -2.29 -11.46 3.55
C ILE A 151 -1.32 -11.69 4.71
N THR A 152 -0.29 -12.49 4.47
CA THR A 152 0.85 -12.57 5.39
C THR A 152 2.10 -12.04 4.71
N SER A 153 2.87 -11.24 5.42
CA SER A 153 4.05 -10.55 4.90
C SER A 153 5.25 -10.91 5.77
N LYS A 154 6.31 -11.42 5.17
CA LYS A 154 7.63 -11.55 5.80
C LYS A 154 8.51 -10.45 5.25
N ILE A 155 8.97 -9.55 6.10
CA ILE A 155 9.83 -8.42 5.74
C ILE A 155 11.20 -8.65 6.38
N ILE A 156 12.28 -8.56 5.61
CA ILE A 156 13.65 -8.71 6.12
C ILE A 156 14.48 -7.52 5.64
N HIS A 157 15.09 -6.81 6.57
CA HIS A 157 16.10 -5.78 6.34
C HIS A 157 17.42 -6.28 6.90
N LYS A 158 18.39 -6.54 6.02
CA LYS A 158 19.71 -7.00 6.43
C LYS A 158 20.76 -6.29 5.60
N ASP A 159 21.74 -5.70 6.25
CA ASP A 159 22.72 -4.84 5.63
C ASP A 159 22.02 -3.73 4.81
N THR A 160 22.36 -3.58 3.53
CA THR A 160 21.71 -2.64 2.62
C THR A 160 20.51 -3.24 1.88
N ASN A 161 20.26 -4.54 2.05
CA ASN A 161 19.24 -5.28 1.32
C ASN A 161 17.92 -5.33 2.10
N PHE A 162 16.82 -5.36 1.35
CA PHE A 162 15.47 -5.37 1.89
C PHE A 162 14.58 -6.28 1.05
N TRP A 163 13.89 -7.20 1.70
CA TRP A 163 12.96 -8.13 1.06
C TRP A 163 11.59 -8.04 1.68
N ILE A 164 10.56 -8.03 0.84
CA ILE A 164 9.17 -8.22 1.24
C ILE A 164 8.66 -9.47 0.55
N VAL A 165 8.28 -10.48 1.34
CA VAL A 165 7.67 -11.72 0.86
C VAL A 165 6.20 -11.74 1.27
N ASN A 166 5.33 -11.47 0.31
CA ASN A 166 3.88 -11.52 0.50
C ASN A 166 3.35 -12.90 0.13
N LYS A 167 2.39 -13.41 0.90
CA LYS A 167 1.59 -14.59 0.55
C LYS A 167 0.13 -14.19 0.43
N PHE A 168 -0.46 -14.51 -0.72
CA PHE A 168 -1.85 -14.22 -1.06
C PHE A 168 -2.66 -15.51 -0.94
N PRO A 169 -3.20 -15.85 0.25
CA PRO A 169 -3.85 -17.15 0.49
C PRO A 169 -5.09 -17.40 -0.39
N TRP A 170 -5.70 -16.33 -0.90
CA TRP A 170 -6.91 -16.36 -1.72
C TRP A 170 -6.64 -16.56 -3.22
N TYR A 171 -5.38 -16.47 -3.69
CA TYR A 171 -5.03 -16.62 -5.10
C TYR A 171 -4.27 -17.93 -5.37
N ALA A 172 -4.75 -18.70 -6.35
CA ALA A 172 -4.11 -19.88 -6.95
C ALA A 172 -3.21 -20.73 -6.01
N ALA A 173 -3.82 -21.33 -4.97
CA ALA A 173 -3.14 -22.18 -3.98
C ALA A 173 -2.13 -21.46 -3.05
N GLY A 174 -2.32 -20.16 -2.79
CA GLY A 174 -1.51 -19.42 -1.82
C GLY A 174 -0.22 -18.88 -2.41
N VAL A 175 -0.35 -18.23 -3.57
CA VAL A 175 0.77 -17.64 -4.32
C VAL A 175 1.62 -16.73 -3.45
N LYS A 176 2.93 -16.82 -3.67
CA LYS A 176 3.93 -15.95 -3.05
C LYS A 176 4.49 -14.94 -4.05
N GLN A 177 4.75 -13.74 -3.56
CA GLN A 177 5.48 -12.69 -4.24
C GLN A 177 6.67 -12.31 -3.36
N CYS A 178 7.84 -12.14 -3.96
CA CYS A 178 8.97 -11.47 -3.33
C CYS A 178 9.26 -10.14 -4.05
N ILE A 179 9.57 -9.11 -3.28
CA ILE A 179 10.07 -7.82 -3.73
C ILE A 179 11.47 -7.65 -3.16
N CYS A 180 12.47 -7.40 -4.01
CA CYS A 180 13.84 -7.11 -3.61
C CYS A 180 14.14 -5.63 -3.78
N SER A 181 14.64 -4.99 -2.73
CA SER A 181 14.98 -3.57 -2.71
C SER A 181 16.27 -3.33 -1.95
N LYS A 182 16.79 -2.11 -2.06
CA LYS A 182 17.78 -1.57 -1.14
C LYS A 182 17.22 -0.30 -0.51
N VAL A 183 17.34 -0.17 0.81
CA VAL A 183 16.80 1.00 1.51
C VAL A 183 17.77 2.16 1.35
N ARG A 184 17.29 3.31 0.90
CA ARG A 184 18.05 4.56 0.83
C ARG A 184 17.36 5.62 1.65
N GLU A 185 18.13 6.55 2.19
CA GLU A 185 17.57 7.73 2.87
C GLU A 185 16.59 8.47 1.96
N GLY A 186 15.34 8.60 2.37
CA GLY A 186 14.27 9.26 1.60
C GLY A 186 13.92 8.57 0.27
N GLY A 187 14.34 7.32 0.05
CA GLY A 187 14.03 6.54 -1.15
C GLY A 187 14.63 7.08 -2.46
N ALA A 188 15.48 8.11 -2.42
CA ALA A 188 16.00 8.77 -3.62
C ALA A 188 17.31 8.11 -4.13
N SER A 189 17.46 7.98 -5.45
CA SER A 189 18.70 7.52 -6.07
C SER A 189 19.86 8.49 -5.76
N GLY A 190 21.05 7.94 -5.50
CA GLY A 190 22.24 8.70 -5.11
C GLY A 190 22.34 9.06 -3.62
N LYS A 191 21.36 8.68 -2.80
CA LYS A 191 21.43 8.77 -1.32
C LYS A 191 22.10 7.56 -0.70
N GLU A 192 22.62 7.75 0.51
CA GLU A 192 23.27 6.69 1.29
C GLU A 192 22.29 5.55 1.57
N PHE A 193 22.83 4.33 1.57
CA PHE A 193 22.06 3.14 1.94
C PHE A 193 21.79 3.14 3.44
N MET A 194 20.58 2.74 3.81
CA MET A 194 20.16 2.60 5.18
C MET A 194 20.38 1.15 5.62
N TYR A 195 21.08 1.01 6.73
CA TYR A 195 21.21 -0.25 7.46
C TYR A 195 20.03 -0.39 8.43
N PRO A 196 19.80 -1.60 8.99
CA PRO A 196 18.90 -1.75 10.13
C PRO A 196 19.21 -0.73 11.21
N VAL A 197 18.16 -0.33 11.94
CA VAL A 197 18.23 0.74 12.93
C VAL A 197 19.40 0.51 13.90
N ASN A 198 20.21 1.53 14.14
CA ASN A 198 21.35 1.40 15.05
C ASN A 198 20.85 1.19 16.50
N PRO A 199 21.38 0.22 17.28
CA PRO A 199 20.88 -0.07 18.63
C PRO A 199 20.99 1.11 19.62
N ASP A 200 21.84 2.09 19.34
CA ASP A 200 22.06 3.27 20.15
C ASP A 200 21.19 4.48 19.75
N TRP A 201 20.28 4.32 18.77
CA TRP A 201 19.49 5.44 18.24
C TRP A 201 18.70 6.19 19.33
N THR A 202 18.25 5.50 20.37
CA THR A 202 17.47 6.09 21.49
C THR A 202 18.30 7.05 22.36
N LYS A 203 19.64 6.99 22.30
CA LYS A 203 20.52 7.88 23.10
C LYS A 203 20.37 9.35 22.74
N GLN A 204 19.87 9.64 21.53
CA GLN A 204 19.69 11.01 21.02
C GLN A 204 18.35 11.64 21.41
N MET A 205 17.42 10.87 22.00
CA MET A 205 16.08 11.36 22.30
C MET A 205 16.06 12.33 23.49
N PHE A 206 15.16 13.30 23.41
CA PHE A 206 14.88 14.29 24.44
C PHE A 206 13.76 13.80 25.35
N TYR A 207 13.93 14.01 26.65
CA TYR A 207 12.89 13.67 27.63
C TYR A 207 11.81 14.75 27.66
N ILE A 208 10.54 14.35 27.50
CA ILE A 208 9.39 15.25 27.46
C ILE A 208 8.69 15.30 28.82
N GLY A 209 8.50 14.15 29.46
CA GLY A 209 7.84 14.04 30.75
C GLY A 209 7.35 12.62 31.02
N ARG A 210 6.55 12.49 32.07
CA ARG A 210 5.89 11.25 32.45
C ARG A 210 4.39 11.38 32.24
N GLU A 211 3.79 10.36 31.66
CA GLU A 211 2.39 10.35 31.23
C GLU A 211 1.73 9.04 31.62
N ASN A 212 0.46 9.10 32.01
CA ASN A 212 -0.42 7.94 31.98
C ASN A 212 -1.09 7.91 30.60
N ILE A 213 -0.70 6.95 29.77
CA ILE A 213 -1.08 6.88 28.35
C ILE A 213 -1.77 5.56 28.02
N GLY A 214 -2.78 5.62 27.16
CA GLY A 214 -3.42 4.42 26.61
C GLY A 214 -2.49 3.69 25.64
N ILE A 215 -2.50 2.36 25.69
CA ILE A 215 -1.72 1.49 24.81
C ILE A 215 -2.65 0.79 23.84
N GLU A 216 -2.54 1.14 22.56
CA GLU A 216 -3.40 0.65 21.49
C GLU A 216 -3.40 -0.88 21.41
N TYR A 217 -4.51 -1.47 20.97
CA TYR A 217 -4.74 -2.92 20.86
C TYR A 217 -4.73 -3.71 22.19
N THR A 218 -4.24 -3.14 23.29
CA THR A 218 -4.19 -3.83 24.59
C THR A 218 -5.35 -3.49 25.53
N GLY A 219 -5.99 -2.33 25.33
CA GLY A 219 -7.05 -1.82 26.21
C GLY A 219 -6.55 -1.43 27.62
N ARG A 220 -5.24 -1.18 27.76
CA ARG A 220 -4.60 -0.78 29.02
C ARG A 220 -4.13 0.67 28.96
N GLU A 221 -4.03 1.29 30.13
CA GLU A 221 -3.29 2.53 30.34
C GLU A 221 -2.07 2.25 31.21
N MET A 222 -0.96 2.94 30.95
CA MET A 222 0.30 2.74 31.64
C MET A 222 0.98 4.07 31.95
N GLU A 223 1.60 4.17 33.13
CA GLU A 223 2.50 5.27 33.47
C GLU A 223 3.86 5.05 32.81
N LEU A 224 4.21 5.85 31.80
CA LEU A 224 5.41 5.71 30.99
C LEU A 224 6.18 7.03 30.89
N GLU A 225 7.48 6.92 30.62
CA GLU A 225 8.33 8.05 30.28
C GLU A 225 8.24 8.35 28.78
N HIS A 226 7.91 9.58 28.43
CA HIS A 226 7.80 10.06 27.05
C HIS A 226 9.10 10.71 26.59
N PHE A 227 9.63 10.23 25.47
CA PHE A 227 10.79 10.77 24.78
C PHE A 227 10.45 11.13 23.33
N ALA A 228 11.13 12.14 22.79
CA ALA A 228 10.98 12.50 21.38
C ALA A 228 12.30 12.90 20.70
N PHE A 229 12.40 12.68 19.38
CA PHE A 229 13.47 13.20 18.53
C PHE A 229 12.92 13.52 17.13
N GLY A 230 12.88 14.81 16.78
CA GLY A 230 12.16 15.25 15.59
C GLY A 230 10.70 14.77 15.63
N PRO A 231 10.19 14.06 14.60
CA PRO A 231 8.83 13.53 14.56
C PRO A 231 8.66 12.17 15.28
N HIS A 232 9.73 11.59 15.83
CA HIS A 232 9.67 10.26 16.47
C HIS A 232 9.39 10.41 17.96
N HIS A 233 8.28 9.82 18.42
CA HIS A 233 7.89 9.75 19.81
C HIS A 233 7.97 8.32 20.32
N LEU A 234 8.31 8.17 21.60
CA LEU A 234 8.49 6.89 22.24
C LEU A 234 8.08 6.96 23.71
N TRP A 235 7.42 5.89 24.18
CA TRP A 235 7.06 5.69 25.57
C TRP A 235 7.70 4.42 26.13
N SER A 236 8.40 4.56 27.25
CA SER A 236 9.15 3.46 27.89
C SER A 236 8.86 3.34 29.38
N HIS A 237 9.03 2.13 29.91
CA HIS A 237 8.80 1.85 31.33
C HIS A 237 9.80 2.63 32.22
N PRO A 238 9.34 3.35 33.26
CA PRO A 238 10.19 4.26 34.04
C PRO A 238 11.34 3.60 34.81
N GLU A 239 11.24 2.30 35.11
CA GLU A 239 12.26 1.59 35.90
C GLU A 239 13.29 0.85 35.03
N THR A 240 12.90 0.44 33.83
CA THR A 240 13.69 -0.49 32.99
C THR A 240 14.11 0.12 31.67
N GLY A 241 13.42 1.16 31.19
CA GLY A 241 13.62 1.71 29.84
C GLY A 241 13.06 0.81 28.74
N GLU A 242 12.32 -0.24 29.07
CA GLU A 242 11.66 -1.11 28.09
C GLU A 242 10.66 -0.30 27.27
N ILE A 243 10.79 -0.35 25.95
CA ILE A 243 9.95 0.40 25.02
C ILE A 243 8.59 -0.32 24.92
N ILE A 244 7.51 0.43 25.14
CA ILE A 244 6.13 -0.10 25.07
C ILE A 244 5.43 0.39 23.81
N ARG A 245 5.73 1.61 23.37
CA ARG A 245 5.01 2.28 22.30
C ARG A 245 5.89 3.26 21.56
N MET A 246 5.77 3.32 20.24
CA MET A 246 6.41 4.31 19.39
C MET A 246 5.41 4.90 18.41
N TRP A 247 5.57 6.17 18.10
CA TRP A 247 4.72 6.89 17.16
C TRP A 247 5.55 7.81 16.28
N GLN A 248 5.30 7.76 14.98
CA GLN A 248 5.70 8.77 14.04
C GLN A 248 4.53 9.06 13.09
N PRO A 249 4.05 10.31 12.99
CA PRO A 249 2.76 10.65 12.37
C PRO A 249 2.52 10.14 10.94
N PHE A 250 3.59 9.94 10.18
CA PHE A 250 3.53 9.55 8.76
C PHE A 250 4.34 8.29 8.43
N ASN A 251 4.92 7.62 9.44
CA ASN A 251 5.60 6.33 9.26
C ASN A 251 4.89 5.19 9.99
N GLY A 252 4.35 5.46 11.18
CA GLY A 252 3.51 4.47 11.83
C GLY A 252 3.41 4.56 13.35
N LEU A 253 2.51 3.73 13.84
CA LEU A 253 2.38 3.34 15.24
C LEU A 253 3.05 1.98 15.41
N GLN A 254 3.85 1.79 16.46
CA GLN A 254 4.36 0.48 16.87
C GLN A 254 4.04 0.26 18.35
N VAL A 255 3.52 -0.92 18.68
CA VAL A 255 3.17 -1.31 20.06
C VAL A 255 3.85 -2.62 20.41
N PHE A 256 4.53 -2.59 21.55
CA PHE A 256 5.25 -3.67 22.19
C PHE A 256 4.55 -3.98 23.52
N PRO A 257 3.54 -4.87 23.54
CA PRO A 257 2.79 -5.18 24.76
C PRO A 257 3.70 -5.63 25.89
N GLU A 258 3.38 -5.24 27.12
CA GLU A 258 4.13 -5.64 28.31
C GLU A 258 4.33 -7.16 28.37
N GLY A 259 5.59 -7.59 28.51
CA GLY A 259 5.97 -9.01 28.56
C GLY A 259 6.08 -9.72 27.20
N SER A 260 5.89 -9.00 26.08
CA SER A 260 6.13 -9.53 24.74
C SER A 260 7.62 -9.52 24.34
N TYR A 261 8.41 -8.65 24.97
CA TYR A 261 9.82 -8.45 24.68
C TYR A 261 10.69 -9.55 25.29
N VAL A 262 11.53 -10.16 24.46
CA VAL A 262 12.50 -11.19 24.85
C VAL A 262 13.88 -10.78 24.37
N ALA A 263 14.73 -10.32 25.29
CA ALA A 263 16.14 -10.04 25.00
C ALA A 263 16.93 -11.34 24.77
N GLY A 264 17.90 -11.30 23.86
CA GLY A 264 18.84 -12.39 23.62
C GLY A 264 19.15 -12.60 22.14
N GLU A 265 20.20 -13.36 21.87
CA GLU A 265 20.61 -13.77 20.52
C GLU A 265 19.45 -14.47 19.79
N GLN A 266 19.22 -14.09 18.53
CA GLN A 266 18.16 -14.68 17.71
C GLN A 266 18.69 -15.84 16.87
N ASP A 267 17.79 -16.75 16.49
CA ASP A 267 18.12 -17.81 15.54
C ASP A 267 18.47 -17.17 14.18
N GLN A 268 19.73 -17.30 13.76
CA GLN A 268 20.24 -16.71 12.53
C GLN A 268 19.53 -17.22 11.26
N SER A 269 18.88 -18.40 11.32
CA SER A 269 18.04 -18.89 10.22
C SER A 269 16.77 -18.03 10.01
N LEU A 270 16.39 -17.19 10.97
CA LEU A 270 15.34 -16.20 10.79
C LEU A 270 15.74 -15.12 9.79
N PHE A 271 17.04 -14.87 9.61
CA PHE A 271 17.57 -13.82 8.73
C PHE A 271 18.30 -14.41 7.51
N GLU A 272 17.73 -15.47 6.93
CA GLU A 272 18.20 -16.06 5.68
C GLU A 272 18.35 -15.00 4.58
N ASP A 273 19.54 -14.97 3.96
CA ASP A 273 19.96 -13.93 3.02
C ASP A 273 20.45 -14.56 1.69
N PRO A 274 19.75 -14.31 0.56
CA PRO A 274 18.41 -13.77 0.49
C PRO A 274 17.38 -14.86 0.84
N PRO A 275 16.14 -14.49 1.19
CA PRO A 275 15.08 -15.45 1.48
C PRO A 275 14.88 -16.42 0.30
N PRO A 276 14.64 -17.72 0.54
CA PRO A 276 14.46 -18.71 -0.53
C PRO A 276 13.35 -18.33 -1.52
N GLU A 277 12.31 -17.67 -1.02
CA GLU A 277 11.22 -17.12 -1.83
C GLU A 277 11.67 -16.10 -2.88
N CYS A 278 12.80 -15.44 -2.69
CA CYS A 278 13.30 -14.39 -3.59
C CYS A 278 14.25 -14.95 -4.65
N LYS A 279 14.73 -16.18 -4.49
CA LYS A 279 15.57 -16.88 -5.46
C LYS A 279 14.75 -17.41 -6.63
N LYS A 280 15.40 -17.70 -7.76
CA LYS A 280 14.76 -18.32 -8.92
C LYS A 280 14.04 -19.61 -8.51
N GLY A 281 12.75 -19.70 -8.85
CA GLY A 281 11.89 -20.85 -8.50
C GLY A 281 11.31 -20.82 -7.08
N GLY A 282 11.56 -19.76 -6.30
CA GLY A 282 10.98 -19.56 -4.96
C GLY A 282 9.55 -19.04 -4.99
N SER A 283 9.37 -17.73 -5.24
CA SER A 283 8.07 -17.09 -5.43
C SER A 283 7.61 -17.12 -6.87
N LEU A 284 6.29 -17.10 -7.08
CA LEU A 284 5.72 -16.98 -8.42
C LEU A 284 6.10 -15.63 -9.04
N PHE A 285 6.02 -14.57 -8.23
CA PHE A 285 6.40 -13.22 -8.61
C PHE A 285 7.67 -12.81 -7.89
N ARG A 286 8.65 -12.30 -8.62
CA ARG A 286 9.88 -11.74 -8.05
C ARG A 286 10.11 -10.38 -8.67
N ILE A 287 9.85 -9.33 -7.91
CA ILE A 287 9.90 -7.94 -8.36
C ILE A 287 11.27 -7.39 -7.99
N LYS A 288 12.01 -6.89 -8.99
CA LYS A 288 13.39 -6.36 -8.88
C LYS A 288 14.43 -7.34 -8.33
N CYS A 289 14.09 -8.61 -8.21
CA CYS A 289 15.02 -9.64 -7.77
C CYS A 289 15.75 -10.24 -8.97
N ASP A 290 17.07 -10.34 -8.90
CA ASP A 290 17.88 -11.18 -9.77
C ASP A 290 17.65 -12.68 -9.48
N ASP A 291 18.28 -13.57 -10.26
CA ASP A 291 18.12 -15.02 -10.08
C ASP A 291 18.65 -15.54 -8.73
N ASP A 292 19.59 -14.82 -8.11
CA ASP A 292 20.17 -15.15 -6.82
C ASP A 292 19.34 -14.60 -5.64
N GLY A 293 18.36 -13.74 -5.91
CA GLY A 293 17.41 -13.17 -4.96
C GLY A 293 17.78 -11.80 -4.41
N TYR A 294 18.70 -11.07 -5.05
CA TYR A 294 19.10 -9.72 -4.67
C TYR A 294 18.51 -8.66 -5.59
N ASN A 295 18.53 -7.40 -5.16
CA ASN A 295 18.11 -6.29 -6.01
C ASN A 295 19.13 -6.07 -7.16
N ASN A 296 18.64 -6.02 -8.41
CA ASN A 296 19.45 -5.61 -9.55
C ASN A 296 19.72 -4.09 -9.48
N GLU A 297 20.88 -3.69 -8.95
CA GLU A 297 21.23 -2.26 -8.78
C GLU A 297 21.32 -1.47 -10.11
N ASP A 298 21.57 -2.15 -11.23
CA ASP A 298 21.54 -1.54 -12.57
C ASP A 298 20.12 -1.16 -13.03
N GLU A 299 19.10 -1.59 -12.27
CA GLU A 299 17.70 -1.18 -12.37
C GLU A 299 17.30 -0.31 -11.15
N ASP A 300 18.14 0.67 -10.76
CA ASP A 300 17.79 1.80 -9.87
C ASP A 300 16.60 2.64 -10.40
N SER A 301 16.00 2.21 -11.52
CA SER A 301 14.61 2.42 -11.89
C SER A 301 13.69 1.96 -10.76
N ALA A 302 13.16 2.92 -10.02
CA ALA A 302 12.01 2.70 -9.16
C ALA A 302 10.79 2.28 -10.02
N MET A 303 10.72 1.07 -10.61
CA MET A 303 9.72 0.74 -11.65
C MET A 303 9.47 1.97 -12.54
N SER A 304 10.57 2.58 -13.00
CA SER A 304 10.49 3.90 -13.62
C SER A 304 9.60 3.73 -14.82
N ILE A 305 8.46 4.39 -14.80
CA ILE A 305 7.55 4.40 -15.92
C ILE A 305 8.38 4.80 -17.14
N LEU A 306 8.57 3.86 -18.06
CA LEU A 306 9.35 4.12 -19.26
C LEU A 306 8.68 5.28 -20.00
N GLU A 307 9.47 6.10 -20.69
CA GLU A 307 8.89 7.18 -21.52
C GLU A 307 7.84 6.64 -22.50
N SER A 308 8.05 5.42 -23.00
CA SER A 308 7.10 4.69 -23.84
C SER A 308 5.80 4.30 -23.12
N ASP A 309 5.88 3.99 -21.83
CA ASP A 309 4.71 3.70 -20.99
C ASP A 309 3.88 4.96 -20.75
N MET A 310 4.52 6.08 -20.37
CA MET A 310 3.83 7.37 -20.26
C MET A 310 3.25 7.82 -21.60
N ALA A 311 4.00 7.66 -22.71
CA ALA A 311 3.54 8.00 -24.04
C ALA A 311 2.26 7.23 -24.43
N ARG A 312 2.18 5.93 -24.08
CA ARG A 312 0.96 5.14 -24.27
C ARG A 312 -0.19 5.65 -23.40
N ALA A 313 0.08 6.00 -22.15
CA ALA A 313 -0.96 6.48 -21.24
C ALA A 313 -1.56 7.81 -21.73
N VAL A 314 -0.73 8.76 -22.17
CA VAL A 314 -1.21 10.08 -22.61
C VAL A 314 -1.85 10.09 -23.99
N GLU A 315 -1.58 9.09 -24.85
CA GLU A 315 -2.16 8.98 -26.19
C GLU A 315 -3.42 8.10 -26.15
N PRO A 316 -4.65 8.65 -26.25
CA PRO A 316 -5.88 7.87 -26.10
C PRO A 316 -6.20 7.02 -27.33
N VAL A 317 -5.95 7.58 -28.53
CA VAL A 317 -6.31 6.94 -29.79
C VAL A 317 -5.07 6.26 -30.36
N PRO A 318 -5.10 4.94 -30.57
CA PRO A 318 -3.96 4.22 -31.07
C PRO A 318 -3.73 4.47 -32.57
N ARG A 319 -2.57 4.03 -33.07
CA ARG A 319 -2.24 4.02 -34.49
C ARG A 319 -3.11 3.02 -35.26
N ASP A 320 -3.16 3.18 -36.59
CA ASP A 320 -4.04 2.38 -37.46
C ASP A 320 -3.73 0.88 -37.44
N GLU A 321 -2.50 0.48 -37.12
CA GLU A 321 -2.07 -0.92 -36.98
C GLU A 321 -2.71 -1.65 -35.78
N TYR A 322 -3.34 -0.91 -34.86
CA TYR A 322 -4.08 -1.45 -33.72
C TYR A 322 -5.59 -1.34 -33.90
N LYS A 323 -6.08 -1.04 -35.12
CA LYS A 323 -7.51 -0.82 -35.40
C LYS A 323 -8.07 -1.85 -36.37
N GLY A 324 -9.36 -2.17 -36.20
CA GLY A 324 -10.15 -2.95 -37.16
C GLY A 324 -11.28 -2.12 -37.79
N GLU A 325 -11.79 -2.55 -38.94
CA GLU A 325 -12.93 -1.89 -39.59
C GLU A 325 -14.23 -2.12 -38.81
N ASP A 326 -14.35 -3.26 -38.12
CA ASP A 326 -15.47 -3.59 -37.24
C ASP A 326 -15.04 -4.20 -35.90
N PHE A 327 -16.01 -4.60 -35.06
CA PHE A 327 -15.74 -5.15 -33.74
C PHE A 327 -14.97 -6.48 -33.80
N ALA A 328 -15.31 -7.34 -34.76
CA ALA A 328 -14.67 -8.64 -34.89
C ALA A 328 -13.24 -8.46 -35.43
N GLU A 329 -13.04 -7.62 -36.43
CA GLU A 329 -11.71 -7.32 -36.94
C GLU A 329 -10.84 -6.61 -35.91
N MET A 330 -11.41 -5.69 -35.11
CA MET A 330 -10.72 -5.07 -33.99
C MET A 330 -10.21 -6.11 -33.00
N SER A 331 -11.09 -7.01 -32.52
CA SER A 331 -10.69 -8.08 -31.62
C SER A 331 -9.63 -8.99 -32.27
N ALA A 332 -9.73 -9.27 -33.58
CA ALA A 332 -8.74 -10.06 -34.31
C ALA A 332 -7.34 -9.42 -34.26
N VAL A 333 -7.26 -8.13 -34.60
CA VAL A 333 -6.02 -7.35 -34.64
C VAL A 333 -5.40 -7.31 -33.25
N LEU A 334 -6.18 -6.97 -32.23
CA LEU A 334 -5.70 -6.87 -30.86
C LEU A 334 -5.28 -8.23 -30.28
N ASN A 335 -6.00 -9.30 -30.60
CA ASN A 335 -5.60 -10.65 -30.22
C ASN A 335 -4.27 -11.05 -30.86
N GLY A 336 -4.04 -10.68 -32.12
CA GLY A 336 -2.74 -10.90 -32.76
C GLY A 336 -1.59 -10.23 -32.00
N TRP A 337 -1.77 -8.98 -31.58
CA TRP A 337 -0.78 -8.28 -30.74
C TRP A 337 -0.56 -8.91 -29.37
N LEU A 338 -1.62 -9.47 -28.75
CA LEU A 338 -1.51 -10.19 -27.48
C LEU A 338 -0.74 -11.51 -27.64
N GLU A 339 -1.01 -12.25 -28.72
CA GLU A 339 -0.34 -13.52 -29.04
C GLU A 339 1.13 -13.33 -29.43
N GLU A 340 1.46 -12.22 -30.08
CA GLU A 340 2.85 -11.82 -30.36
C GLU A 340 3.58 -11.25 -29.14
N GLY A 341 2.84 -10.95 -28.07
CA GLY A 341 3.35 -10.41 -26.81
C GLY A 341 4.15 -11.43 -25.98
N GLU A 342 4.66 -10.98 -24.84
CA GLU A 342 5.49 -11.83 -23.97
C GLU A 342 4.68 -12.82 -23.11
N ALA A 343 3.42 -12.47 -22.79
CA ALA A 343 2.58 -13.29 -21.93
C ALA A 343 1.93 -14.45 -22.70
N GLN A 344 1.73 -15.58 -22.03
CA GLN A 344 0.92 -16.66 -22.59
C GLN A 344 -0.53 -16.19 -22.69
N THR A 345 -1.20 -16.58 -23.77
CA THR A 345 -2.61 -16.22 -23.99
C THR A 345 -3.50 -17.46 -24.01
N ARG A 346 -4.78 -17.23 -23.70
CA ARG A 346 -5.82 -18.26 -23.75
C ARG A 346 -7.12 -17.68 -24.29
N ALA A 347 -7.82 -18.43 -25.15
CA ALA A 347 -9.09 -17.98 -25.73
C ALA A 347 -10.12 -17.62 -24.66
N CYS A 348 -10.88 -16.53 -24.85
CA CYS A 348 -11.83 -16.03 -23.84
C CYS A 348 -12.84 -17.09 -23.39
N ASP A 349 -13.25 -17.99 -24.28
CA ASP A 349 -14.25 -19.01 -23.99
C ASP A 349 -13.76 -20.18 -23.14
N GLU A 350 -12.45 -20.31 -22.97
CA GLU A 350 -11.82 -21.27 -22.08
C GLU A 350 -11.68 -20.75 -20.64
N TRP A 351 -12.05 -19.49 -20.37
CA TRP A 351 -12.03 -18.91 -19.04
C TRP A 351 -13.37 -19.06 -18.32
N SER A 352 -13.33 -19.39 -17.02
CA SER A 352 -14.47 -19.15 -16.15
C SER A 352 -14.56 -17.68 -15.74
N THR A 353 -15.76 -17.25 -15.31
CA THR A 353 -15.95 -15.89 -14.79
C THR A 353 -15.13 -15.67 -13.51
N GLU A 354 -15.03 -16.69 -12.67
CA GLU A 354 -14.29 -16.66 -11.42
C GLU A 354 -12.78 -16.51 -11.67
N GLU A 355 -12.23 -17.22 -12.66
CA GLU A 355 -10.82 -17.09 -13.05
C GLU A 355 -10.52 -15.68 -13.57
N LEU A 356 -11.41 -15.11 -14.39
CA LEU A 356 -11.25 -13.74 -14.90
C LEU A 356 -11.28 -12.71 -13.78
N GLN A 357 -12.20 -12.85 -12.81
CA GLN A 357 -12.29 -11.96 -11.66
C GLN A 357 -11.03 -12.02 -10.78
N GLN A 358 -10.46 -13.21 -10.59
CA GLN A 358 -9.20 -13.38 -9.88
C GLN A 358 -8.03 -12.73 -10.62
N LEU A 359 -7.96 -12.89 -11.95
CA LEU A 359 -6.96 -12.20 -12.78
C LEU A 359 -7.14 -10.69 -12.69
N GLN A 360 -8.37 -10.20 -12.82
CA GLN A 360 -8.70 -8.78 -12.72
C GLN A 360 -8.32 -8.20 -11.36
N ALA A 361 -8.57 -8.93 -10.27
CA ALA A 361 -8.08 -8.54 -8.94
C ALA A 361 -6.57 -8.31 -8.96
N MET A 362 -5.81 -9.27 -9.51
CA MET A 362 -4.35 -9.15 -9.65
C MET A 362 -3.92 -7.98 -10.54
N LEU A 363 -4.57 -7.77 -11.69
CA LEU A 363 -4.23 -6.67 -12.59
C LEU A 363 -4.53 -5.31 -11.94
N TYR A 364 -5.65 -5.21 -11.23
CA TYR A 364 -6.01 -4.02 -10.47
C TYR A 364 -4.99 -3.78 -9.34
N LEU A 365 -4.48 -4.84 -8.68
CA LEU A 365 -3.40 -4.78 -7.69
C LEU A 365 -2.07 -4.30 -8.26
N ALA A 366 -1.73 -4.76 -9.46
CA ALA A 366 -0.43 -4.52 -10.10
C ALA A 366 -0.36 -3.20 -10.87
N ARG A 367 -1.44 -2.41 -10.92
CA ARG A 367 -1.50 -1.19 -11.73
C ARG A 367 -0.58 -0.09 -11.25
N GLU A 368 -0.20 0.76 -12.20
CA GLU A 368 0.48 2.02 -11.95
C GLU A 368 -0.53 3.15 -11.73
N SER A 369 -0.52 3.75 -10.54
CA SER A 369 -1.47 4.80 -10.15
C SER A 369 -1.37 6.05 -11.03
N LYS A 370 -0.17 6.40 -11.50
CA LYS A 370 0.02 7.56 -12.38
C LYS A 370 -0.69 7.45 -13.73
N PHE A 371 -0.94 6.23 -14.23
CA PHE A 371 -1.75 6.07 -15.44
C PHE A 371 -3.21 6.39 -15.18
N ASP A 372 -3.74 5.95 -14.05
CA ASP A 372 -5.11 6.25 -13.69
C ASP A 372 -5.31 7.76 -13.49
N ASP A 373 -4.37 8.48 -12.87
CA ASP A 373 -4.41 9.95 -12.77
C ASP A 373 -4.57 10.63 -14.14
N VAL A 374 -3.83 10.16 -15.15
CA VAL A 374 -3.93 10.64 -16.54
C VAL A 374 -5.34 10.37 -17.09
N TYR A 375 -5.86 9.16 -16.88
CA TYR A 375 -7.16 8.75 -17.42
C TYR A 375 -8.33 9.46 -16.74
N GLN A 376 -8.30 9.60 -15.41
CA GLN A 376 -9.31 10.32 -14.64
C GLN A 376 -9.34 11.80 -15.02
N GLY A 377 -8.16 12.42 -15.21
CA GLY A 377 -8.03 13.84 -15.51
C GLY A 377 -8.71 14.30 -16.81
N VAL A 378 -8.96 13.38 -17.75
CA VAL A 378 -9.61 13.67 -19.04
C VAL A 378 -10.87 12.85 -19.30
N ASP A 379 -11.43 12.19 -18.27
CA ASP A 379 -12.60 11.31 -18.37
C ASP A 379 -12.44 10.16 -19.40
N ASP A 380 -11.22 9.65 -19.53
CA ASP A 380 -10.83 8.64 -20.52
C ASP A 380 -11.56 7.31 -20.29
N ASN A 381 -11.96 6.64 -21.36
CA ASN A 381 -12.62 5.32 -21.32
C ASN A 381 -11.74 4.21 -20.72
N ARG A 382 -10.43 4.44 -20.60
CA ARG A 382 -9.46 3.58 -19.93
C ARG A 382 -9.47 3.70 -18.41
N ARG A 383 -10.04 4.75 -17.81
CA ARG A 383 -9.99 5.00 -16.35
C ARG A 383 -10.61 3.87 -15.53
N MET A 384 -10.14 3.70 -14.29
CA MET A 384 -10.82 2.89 -13.29
C MET A 384 -12.13 3.59 -12.85
N ARG A 385 -13.28 3.02 -13.22
CA ARG A 385 -14.58 3.68 -13.00
C ARG A 385 -15.10 3.58 -11.57
N LYS A 386 -14.60 2.61 -10.81
CA LYS A 386 -15.08 2.23 -9.49
C LYS A 386 -13.88 1.81 -8.64
N GLU A 387 -13.98 2.11 -7.35
CA GLU A 387 -13.10 1.52 -6.36
C GLU A 387 -13.38 0.02 -6.19
N TRP A 388 -12.39 -0.72 -5.70
CA TRP A 388 -12.44 -2.17 -5.60
C TRP A 388 -13.66 -2.70 -4.84
N ASP A 389 -14.00 -2.13 -3.68
CA ASP A 389 -15.15 -2.55 -2.88
C ASP A 389 -16.46 -2.49 -3.69
N ALA A 390 -16.59 -1.49 -4.58
CA ALA A 390 -17.73 -1.37 -5.47
C ALA A 390 -17.67 -2.40 -6.61
N ILE A 391 -16.48 -2.66 -7.17
CA ILE A 391 -16.27 -3.70 -8.18
C ILE A 391 -16.66 -5.08 -7.63
N GLU A 392 -16.14 -5.45 -6.45
CA GLU A 392 -16.42 -6.73 -5.81
C GLU A 392 -17.92 -6.89 -5.51
N LYS A 393 -18.55 -5.83 -5.01
CA LYS A 393 -19.99 -5.81 -4.75
C LYS A 393 -20.81 -6.01 -6.03
N ASP A 394 -20.43 -5.35 -7.13
CA ASP A 394 -21.09 -5.51 -8.43
C ASP A 394 -20.93 -6.95 -8.96
N TRP A 395 -19.74 -7.53 -8.83
CA TRP A 395 -19.50 -8.92 -9.22
C TRP A 395 -20.35 -9.89 -8.40
N ALA A 396 -20.39 -9.71 -7.07
CA ALA A 396 -21.20 -10.54 -6.19
C ALA A 396 -22.71 -10.40 -6.50
N GLY A 397 -23.17 -9.17 -6.73
CA GLY A 397 -24.55 -8.88 -7.11
C GLY A 397 -24.95 -9.55 -8.42
N LEU A 398 -24.12 -9.45 -9.45
CA LEU A 398 -24.38 -10.08 -10.74
C LEU A 398 -24.31 -11.62 -10.66
N THR A 399 -23.38 -12.17 -9.87
CA THR A 399 -23.33 -13.62 -9.59
C THR A 399 -24.61 -14.12 -8.93
N ALA A 400 -25.10 -13.41 -7.90
CA ALA A 400 -26.34 -13.77 -7.23
C ALA A 400 -27.54 -13.75 -8.19
N LEU A 401 -27.63 -12.73 -9.05
CA LEU A 401 -28.70 -12.57 -10.05
C LEU A 401 -28.69 -13.69 -11.11
N MET A 402 -27.51 -14.20 -11.46
CA MET A 402 -27.33 -15.23 -12.49
C MET A 402 -27.36 -16.65 -11.94
N SER A 403 -27.16 -16.84 -10.63
CA SER A 403 -27.15 -18.15 -9.97
C SER A 403 -28.36 -19.06 -10.24
N PRO A 404 -29.60 -18.55 -10.45
CA PRO A 404 -30.74 -19.40 -10.76
C PRO A 404 -30.83 -19.82 -12.24
N LEU A 405 -30.00 -19.25 -13.10
CA LEU A 405 -30.05 -19.48 -14.54
C LEU A 405 -29.28 -20.74 -14.94
N ASP A 406 -29.69 -21.33 -16.05
CA ASP A 406 -28.92 -22.40 -16.67
C ASP A 406 -27.58 -21.85 -17.18
N SER A 407 -26.50 -22.61 -17.01
CA SER A 407 -25.15 -22.21 -17.45
C SER A 407 -25.04 -21.87 -18.95
N SER A 408 -25.95 -22.38 -19.79
CA SER A 408 -26.04 -22.07 -21.22
C SER A 408 -26.77 -20.75 -21.53
N HIS A 409 -27.36 -20.10 -20.52
CA HIS A 409 -28.07 -18.84 -20.69
C HIS A 409 -27.11 -17.74 -21.19
N VAL A 410 -27.55 -16.98 -22.19
CA VAL A 410 -26.73 -15.96 -22.89
C VAL A 410 -26.02 -14.98 -21.96
N ALA A 411 -26.65 -14.60 -20.86
CA ALA A 411 -26.07 -13.72 -19.84
C ALA A 411 -24.70 -14.20 -19.32
N HIS A 412 -24.47 -15.51 -19.18
CA HIS A 412 -23.16 -16.06 -18.77
C HIS A 412 -22.06 -15.75 -19.79
N ARG A 413 -22.38 -15.89 -21.08
CA ARG A 413 -21.44 -15.56 -22.17
C ARG A 413 -21.17 -14.06 -22.24
N VAL A 414 -22.21 -13.23 -22.18
CA VAL A 414 -22.08 -11.75 -22.18
C VAL A 414 -21.18 -11.28 -21.05
N ARG A 415 -21.40 -11.80 -19.83
CA ARG A 415 -20.60 -11.45 -18.65
C ARG A 415 -19.14 -11.85 -18.79
N ARG A 416 -18.87 -13.11 -19.17
CA ARG A 416 -17.50 -13.62 -19.36
C ARG A 416 -16.75 -12.78 -20.39
N ASP A 417 -17.38 -12.52 -21.54
CA ASP A 417 -16.77 -11.76 -22.63
C ASP A 417 -16.46 -10.32 -22.22
N GLY A 418 -17.33 -9.68 -21.43
CA GLY A 418 -17.05 -8.37 -20.83
C GLY A 418 -15.81 -8.40 -19.94
N HIS A 419 -15.69 -9.39 -19.05
CA HIS A 419 -14.51 -9.56 -18.20
C HIS A 419 -13.22 -9.81 -19.00
N CYS A 420 -13.25 -10.58 -20.11
CA CYS A 420 -12.07 -10.74 -20.98
C CYS A 420 -11.59 -9.40 -21.55
N HIS A 421 -12.52 -8.58 -22.05
CA HIS A 421 -12.21 -7.26 -22.60
C HIS A 421 -11.65 -6.31 -21.55
N GLU A 422 -12.25 -6.28 -20.36
CA GLU A 422 -11.78 -5.43 -19.26
C GLU A 422 -10.42 -5.90 -18.71
N ALA A 423 -10.19 -7.21 -18.57
CA ALA A 423 -8.90 -7.76 -18.16
C ALA A 423 -7.78 -7.37 -19.14
N VAL A 424 -8.02 -7.48 -20.46
CA VAL A 424 -7.06 -7.03 -21.47
C VAL A 424 -6.83 -5.52 -21.38
N MET A 425 -7.89 -4.73 -21.22
CA MET A 425 -7.77 -3.28 -21.03
C MET A 425 -6.88 -2.93 -19.83
N TRP A 426 -7.08 -3.59 -18.69
CA TRP A 426 -6.25 -3.38 -17.50
C TRP A 426 -4.82 -3.85 -17.74
N TYR A 427 -4.62 -5.04 -18.28
CA TYR A 427 -3.28 -5.54 -18.60
C TYR A 427 -2.52 -4.58 -19.51
N VAL A 428 -3.12 -4.15 -20.62
CA VAL A 428 -2.44 -3.32 -21.63
C VAL A 428 -2.23 -1.88 -21.17
N HIS A 429 -3.23 -1.25 -20.54
CA HIS A 429 -3.21 0.19 -20.27
C HIS A 429 -2.85 0.57 -18.84
N HIS A 430 -3.00 -0.32 -17.87
CA HIS A 430 -2.78 -0.01 -16.45
C HIS A 430 -1.47 -0.57 -15.90
N LEU A 431 -0.79 -1.46 -16.63
CA LEU A 431 0.50 -2.00 -16.24
C LEU A 431 1.66 -1.37 -17.02
N THR A 432 2.79 -1.18 -16.37
CA THR A 432 4.07 -0.84 -17.03
C THR A 432 4.61 -2.04 -17.81
N GLN A 433 5.54 -1.83 -18.75
CA GLN A 433 6.17 -2.93 -19.47
C GLN A 433 6.90 -3.90 -18.53
N ASP A 434 7.59 -3.38 -17.52
CA ASP A 434 8.33 -4.22 -16.57
C ASP A 434 7.39 -5.14 -15.78
N VAL A 435 6.24 -4.63 -15.34
CA VAL A 435 5.24 -5.45 -14.64
C VAL A 435 4.68 -6.53 -15.58
N LYS A 436 4.38 -6.19 -16.84
CA LYS A 436 3.91 -7.18 -17.83
C LYS A 436 4.93 -8.30 -18.05
N LYS A 437 6.21 -7.96 -18.17
CA LYS A 437 7.31 -8.92 -18.32
C LYS A 437 7.48 -9.82 -17.11
N VAL A 438 7.37 -9.26 -15.91
CA VAL A 438 7.37 -10.03 -14.66
C VAL A 438 6.19 -11.00 -14.64
N MET A 439 4.98 -10.55 -15.00
CA MET A 439 3.79 -11.41 -15.05
C MET A 439 3.93 -12.53 -16.10
N ALA A 440 4.48 -12.22 -17.28
CA ALA A 440 4.76 -13.20 -18.33
C ALA A 440 5.77 -14.27 -17.86
N THR A 441 6.87 -13.84 -17.24
CA THR A 441 7.91 -14.74 -16.69
C THR A 441 7.37 -15.62 -15.56
N ALA A 442 6.43 -15.08 -14.78
CA ALA A 442 5.71 -15.80 -13.75
C ALA A 442 4.67 -16.80 -14.30
N GLY A 443 4.47 -16.86 -15.62
CA GLY A 443 3.51 -17.76 -16.25
C GLY A 443 2.06 -17.32 -16.10
N VAL A 444 1.80 -16.02 -15.86
CA VAL A 444 0.44 -15.50 -15.87
C VAL A 444 -0.11 -15.54 -17.30
N VAL A 445 -1.27 -16.15 -17.45
CA VAL A 445 -1.97 -16.27 -18.73
C VAL A 445 -2.99 -15.12 -18.86
N ILE A 446 -3.01 -14.45 -20.01
CA ILE A 446 -3.91 -13.34 -20.31
C ILE A 446 -5.04 -13.82 -21.25
N PRO A 447 -6.31 -13.47 -21.01
CA PRO A 447 -7.39 -13.81 -21.92
C PRO A 447 -7.23 -13.07 -23.25
N LEU A 448 -7.59 -13.74 -24.34
CA LEU A 448 -7.88 -13.06 -25.60
C LEU A 448 -9.23 -12.37 -25.52
N LEU A 449 -9.45 -11.36 -26.36
CA LEU A 449 -10.72 -10.67 -26.52
C LEU A 449 -11.75 -11.59 -27.20
N SER A 450 -13.01 -11.47 -26.79
CA SER A 450 -14.11 -12.07 -27.54
C SER A 450 -14.29 -11.37 -28.89
N MET A 451 -14.50 -12.19 -29.92
CA MET A 451 -14.78 -11.75 -31.29
C MET A 451 -16.27 -11.41 -31.50
N GLU A 452 -17.13 -11.79 -30.55
CA GLU A 452 -18.58 -11.59 -30.62
C GLU A 452 -18.96 -10.25 -29.96
N ARG A 453 -19.70 -9.42 -30.69
CA ARG A 453 -20.38 -8.25 -30.13
C ARG A 453 -21.76 -8.65 -29.64
N HIS A 454 -22.04 -8.43 -28.37
CA HIS A 454 -23.34 -8.80 -27.78
C HIS A 454 -24.42 -7.74 -28.07
N GLU A 455 -25.52 -8.17 -28.70
CA GLU A 455 -26.68 -7.31 -28.97
C GLU A 455 -27.42 -6.95 -27.67
N LYS A 456 -28.11 -5.80 -27.70
CA LYS A 456 -28.89 -5.34 -26.55
C LYS A 456 -30.08 -6.29 -26.32
N PRO A 457 -30.32 -6.74 -25.07
CA PRO A 457 -31.45 -7.59 -24.75
C PRO A 457 -32.79 -6.94 -25.11
N GLY A 458 -33.71 -7.76 -25.60
CA GLY A 458 -35.07 -7.36 -25.94
C GLY A 458 -35.95 -7.16 -24.70
N PRO A 459 -37.10 -6.48 -24.79
CA PRO A 459 -37.94 -6.16 -23.62
C PRO A 459 -38.49 -7.36 -22.83
N GLY A 460 -38.43 -8.57 -23.38
CA GLY A 460 -38.90 -9.81 -22.75
C GLY A 460 -37.79 -10.68 -22.19
N ASP A 461 -36.52 -10.26 -22.28
CA ASP A 461 -35.40 -11.03 -21.78
C ASP A 461 -35.29 -10.96 -20.25
N HIS A 462 -34.59 -11.94 -19.69
CA HIS A 462 -34.40 -12.03 -18.24
C HIS A 462 -33.62 -10.81 -17.70
N GLU A 463 -33.96 -10.33 -16.50
CA GLU A 463 -33.32 -9.17 -15.85
C GLU A 463 -31.79 -9.31 -15.78
N ALA A 464 -31.29 -10.52 -15.50
CA ALA A 464 -29.86 -10.84 -15.51
C ALA A 464 -29.19 -10.56 -16.88
N HIS A 465 -29.88 -10.76 -17.99
CA HIS A 465 -29.34 -10.44 -19.32
C HIS A 465 -29.24 -8.92 -19.50
N HIS A 466 -30.23 -8.17 -19.04
CA HIS A 466 -30.19 -6.70 -19.04
C HIS A 466 -29.04 -6.15 -18.19
N GLU A 467 -28.85 -6.67 -16.98
CA GLU A 467 -27.76 -6.19 -16.11
C GLU A 467 -26.38 -6.62 -16.63
N ALA A 468 -26.24 -7.86 -17.12
CA ALA A 468 -25.00 -8.32 -17.75
C ALA A 468 -24.64 -7.48 -18.98
N HIS A 469 -25.60 -7.13 -19.83
CA HIS A 469 -25.37 -6.29 -21.01
C HIS A 469 -24.98 -4.85 -20.65
N LYS A 470 -25.58 -4.30 -19.60
CA LYS A 470 -25.23 -2.98 -19.07
C LYS A 470 -23.77 -2.94 -18.59
N VAL A 471 -23.36 -3.93 -17.79
CA VAL A 471 -21.97 -4.05 -17.32
C VAL A 471 -21.01 -4.29 -18.48
N TYR A 472 -21.38 -5.16 -19.44
CA TYR A 472 -20.60 -5.39 -20.66
C TYR A 472 -20.31 -4.07 -21.42
N GLY A 473 -21.29 -3.17 -21.54
CA GLY A 473 -21.08 -1.86 -22.16
C GLY A 473 -20.06 -0.97 -21.44
N GLU A 474 -19.87 -1.14 -20.13
CA GLU A 474 -18.86 -0.44 -19.33
C GLU A 474 -17.48 -1.09 -19.43
N GLN A 475 -17.42 -2.38 -19.77
CA GLN A 475 -16.19 -3.17 -19.85
C GLN A 475 -15.56 -3.18 -21.25
N VAL A 476 -16.37 -3.06 -22.31
CA VAL A 476 -15.92 -3.15 -23.71
C VAL A 476 -15.67 -1.77 -24.34
N THR A 477 -14.98 -0.91 -23.58
CA THR A 477 -14.73 0.48 -23.97
C THR A 477 -13.59 0.63 -24.99
N CYS A 478 -12.72 -0.38 -25.11
CA CYS A 478 -11.67 -0.47 -26.13
C CYS A 478 -12.22 -0.23 -27.55
N SER A 479 -13.45 -0.68 -27.80
CA SER A 479 -14.12 -0.53 -29.09
C SER A 479 -14.29 0.91 -29.55
N SER A 480 -14.34 1.87 -28.63
CA SER A 480 -14.45 3.30 -28.97
C SER A 480 -13.21 3.88 -29.64
N CYS A 481 -12.03 3.27 -29.44
CA CYS A 481 -10.76 3.76 -29.95
C CYS A 481 -10.15 2.85 -31.03
N HIS A 482 -10.49 1.55 -30.97
CA HIS A 482 -9.89 0.53 -31.82
C HIS A 482 -10.79 0.08 -32.99
N ALA A 483 -12.08 0.42 -33.00
CA ALA A 483 -12.96 0.17 -34.15
C ALA A 483 -13.20 1.47 -34.96
N LYS A 484 -13.24 1.38 -36.30
CA LYS A 484 -13.29 2.55 -37.20
C LYS A 484 -14.71 3.05 -37.58
N TYR A 485 -15.76 2.37 -37.15
CA TYR A 485 -17.14 2.63 -37.61
C TYR A 485 -17.90 3.73 -36.88
#